data_AF-A0A815TVS4-F1
#
_entry.id   AF-A0A815TVS4-F1
#
_cell.length_a   1.000
_cell.length_b   1.000
_cell.length_c   1.000
_cell.angle_alpha   90.00
_cell.angle_beta   90.00
_cell.angle_gamma   90.00
#
_symmetry.space_group_name_H-M   'P 1'
#
loop_
_entity.id
_entity.type
_entity.pdbx_description
1 polymer ?
#
loop_
_entity_poly.entity_id
_entity_poly.type
_entity_poly.pdbx_seq_one_letter_code
_entity_poly.pdbx_strand_id
1 'polypeptide(L)' 'TWLKDEDSPAVARLSRLISASTNLSMETAESLQIGNYGIGGHYDAHVDFSRKSNKDTLDSDGKADKCKVLTCEID' A
#
# COMPACT_ATOMS: atom_id res chain seq x y z
N THR A 1 1.94 12.26 6.37
CA THR A 1 3.12 12.41 5.49
C THR A 1 3.42 11.06 4.87
N TRP A 2 4.00 11.02 3.68
CA TRP A 2 4.43 9.78 3.04
C TRP A 2 5.85 9.44 3.47
N LEU A 3 6.11 8.16 3.77
CA LEU A 3 7.41 7.69 4.24
C LEU A 3 8.05 6.70 3.26
N LYS A 4 9.30 6.97 2.92
CA LYS A 4 10.17 6.11 2.13
C LYS A 4 10.98 5.21 3.05
N ASP A 5 11.55 4.17 2.46
CA ASP A 5 12.40 3.22 3.19
C ASP A 5 13.65 3.91 3.77
N GLU A 6 14.14 4.97 3.12
CA GLU A 6 15.28 5.75 3.62
C GLU A 6 14.95 6.59 4.87
N ASP A 7 13.67 6.91 5.12
CA ASP A 7 13.29 7.85 6.19
C ASP A 7 13.47 7.23 7.58
N SER A 8 13.39 5.91 7.70
CA SER A 8 13.58 5.22 8.98
C SER A 8 13.89 3.73 8.80
N PRO A 9 14.79 3.15 9.62
CA PRO A 9 15.03 1.71 9.65
C PRO A 9 13.75 0.88 9.90
N ALA A 10 12.78 1.44 10.62
CA ALA A 10 11.50 0.79 10.88
C ALA A 10 10.66 0.64 9.59
N VAL A 11 10.67 1.66 8.73
CA VAL A 11 9.94 1.66 7.45
C VAL A 11 10.56 0.62 6.51
N ALA A 12 11.88 0.61 6.37
CA ALA A 12 12.60 -0.39 5.58
C ALA A 12 12.36 -1.83 6.06
N ARG A 13 12.29 -2.05 7.38
CA ARG A 13 11.96 -3.36 7.95
C ARG A 13 10.55 -3.80 7.57
N LEU A 14 9.58 -2.88 7.61
CA LEU A 14 8.20 -3.16 7.25
C LEU A 14 8.07 -3.49 5.75
N SER A 15 8.77 -2.75 4.88
CA SER A 15 8.84 -3.03 3.45
C SER A 15 9.36 -4.44 3.14
N ARG A 16 10.43 -4.86 3.81
CA ARG A 16 10.96 -6.24 3.68
C ARG A 16 9.97 -7.29 4.18
N LEU A 17 9.28 -7.03 5.29
CA LEU A 17 8.28 -7.95 5.83
C LEU A 17 7.13 -8.16 4.84
N ILE A 18 6.63 -7.08 4.24
CA ILE A 18 5.53 -7.14 3.27
C ILE A 18 5.96 -7.86 2.00
N SER A 19 7.18 -7.57 1.51
CA SER A 19 7.74 -8.30 0.37
C SER A 19 7.85 -9.80 0.67
N ALA A 20 8.31 -10.17 1.85
CA ALA A 20 8.43 -11.56 2.25
C ALA A 20 7.07 -12.25 2.47
N SER A 21 6.06 -11.55 2.97
CA SER A 21 4.74 -12.13 3.24
C SER A 21 3.89 -12.27 1.98
N THR A 22 3.99 -11.32 1.05
CA THR A 22 3.24 -11.32 -0.21
C THR A 22 4.00 -12.00 -1.35
N ASN A 23 5.30 -12.21 -1.18
CA ASN A 23 6.23 -12.67 -2.22
C ASN A 23 6.22 -11.75 -3.47
N LEU A 24 5.96 -10.46 -3.27
CA LEU A 24 5.95 -9.44 -4.32
C LEU A 24 7.14 -8.48 -4.19
N SER A 25 7.57 -7.93 -5.32
CA SER A 25 8.56 -6.86 -5.37
C SER A 25 7.97 -5.55 -4.85
N MET A 26 8.81 -4.75 -4.19
CA MET A 26 8.42 -3.43 -3.67
C MET A 26 8.73 -2.28 -4.64
N GLU A 27 9.28 -2.57 -5.82
CA GLU A 27 9.74 -1.56 -6.78
C GLU A 27 8.62 -0.64 -7.30
N THR A 28 7.43 -1.19 -7.51
CA THR A 28 6.24 -0.47 -7.99
C THR A 28 5.32 -0.04 -6.85
N ALA A 29 5.67 -0.35 -5.60
CA ALA A 29 4.86 -0.01 -4.45
C ALA A 29 4.93 1.49 -4.15
N GLU A 30 3.80 2.06 -3.73
CA GLU A 30 3.77 3.42 -3.21
C GLU A 30 4.52 3.52 -1.86
N SER A 31 4.89 4.76 -1.51
CA SER A 31 5.50 5.05 -0.22
C SER A 31 4.53 4.71 0.93
N LEU A 32 5.04 4.41 2.11
CA LEU A 32 4.22 4.05 3.26
C LEU A 32 3.38 5.26 3.70
N GLN A 33 2.08 5.06 3.85
CA GLN A 33 1.17 6.05 4.42
C GLN A 33 0.88 5.72 5.89
N ILE A 34 0.84 6.75 6.73
CA ILE A 34 0.38 6.66 8.12
C ILE A 34 -0.96 7.38 8.23
N GLY A 35 -2.01 6.64 8.56
CA GLY A 35 -3.29 7.17 9.00
C GLY A 35 -3.33 7.27 10.52
N ASN A 36 -3.79 8.40 11.05
CA ASN A 36 -4.03 8.59 12.47
C ASN A 36 -5.53 8.89 12.67
N TYR A 37 -6.20 8.05 13.45
CA TYR A 37 -7.62 8.22 13.80
C TYR A 37 -7.72 8.56 15.29
N GLY A 38 -8.14 9.79 15.59
CA GLY A 38 -8.42 10.23 16.96
C GLY A 38 -9.84 9.86 17.41
N ILE A 39 -10.22 10.30 18.60
CA ILE A 39 -11.61 10.16 19.10
C ILE A 39 -12.59 10.82 18.13
N GLY A 40 -13.52 10.03 17.60
CA GLY A 40 -14.51 10.47 16.61
C GLY A 40 -14.01 10.46 15.15
N GLY A 41 -12.79 10.00 14.88
CA GLY A 41 -12.33 9.73 13.52
C GLY A 41 -12.99 8.47 12.97
N HIS A 42 -13.55 8.54 11.78
CA HIS A 42 -14.06 7.36 11.06
C HIS A 42 -13.49 7.32 9.65
N TYR A 43 -13.37 6.11 9.11
CA TYR A 43 -12.98 5.87 7.73
C TYR A 43 -14.17 5.23 7.02
N ASP A 44 -14.74 5.94 6.05
CA ASP A 44 -15.89 5.43 5.31
C ASP A 44 -15.46 4.29 4.38
N ALA A 45 -16.32 3.29 4.24
CA ALA A 45 -16.07 2.12 3.42
C ALA A 45 -15.79 2.52 1.95
N HIS A 46 -14.61 2.17 1.46
CA HIS A 46 -14.23 2.40 0.07
C HIS A 46 -13.30 1.31 -0.45
N VAL A 47 -13.03 1.43 -1.74
CA VAL A 47 -12.26 0.48 -2.52
C VAL A 47 -10.96 1.16 -2.94
N ASP A 48 -9.84 0.58 -2.54
CA ASP A 48 -8.49 1.09 -2.82
C ASP A 48 -7.94 0.61 -4.18
N PHE A 49 -8.81 0.33 -5.13
CA PHE A 49 -8.41 -0.01 -6.50
C PHE A 49 -9.15 0.87 -7.51
N SER A 50 -8.44 1.29 -8.55
CA SER A 50 -9.06 1.96 -9.68
C SER A 50 -9.93 0.94 -10.43
N ARG A 51 -11.24 1.20 -10.54
CA ARG A 51 -12.12 0.41 -11.41
C ARG A 51 -11.64 0.64 -12.85
N LYS A 52 -11.22 -0.41 -13.55
CA LYS A 52 -10.98 -0.36 -14.99
C LYS A 52 -12.30 0.04 -15.66
N SER A 53 -12.48 1.31 -16.03
CA SER A 53 -13.39 1.63 -17.11
C SER A 53 -12.79 0.98 -18.35
N ASN A 54 -13.48 -0.01 -18.91
CA ASN A 54 -13.09 -0.69 -20.15
C ASN A 54 -12.61 0.32 -21.20
N LYS A 55 -11.28 0.43 -21.36
CA LYS A 55 -10.49 0.62 -22.57
C LYS A 55 -9.06 1.01 -22.16
N ASP A 56 -8.11 0.20 -22.61
CA ASP A 56 -6.67 0.48 -22.75
C ASP A 56 -5.91 0.61 -21.42
N THR A 57 -4.94 -0.22 -21.03
CA THR A 57 -4.04 -1.14 -21.73
C THR A 57 -3.82 -2.36 -20.85
N LEU A 58 -3.98 -3.56 -21.42
CA LEU A 58 -3.35 -4.76 -20.88
C LEU A 58 -1.95 -4.78 -21.47
N ASP A 59 -0.95 -4.34 -20.71
CA ASP A 59 0.42 -4.73 -21.03
C ASP A 59 0.52 -6.25 -20.81
N SER A 60 1.16 -6.92 -21.77
CA SER A 60 1.11 -8.36 -22.03
C SER A 60 1.62 -9.29 -20.91
N ASP A 61 2.01 -8.74 -19.76
CA ASP A 61 2.76 -9.45 -18.71
C ASP A 61 1.95 -9.75 -17.44
N GLY A 62 0.62 -9.66 -17.48
CA GLY A 62 -0.26 -10.30 -16.47
C GLY A 62 -0.03 -9.90 -15.01
N LYS A 63 0.67 -8.80 -14.74
CA LYS A 63 1.04 -8.39 -13.38
C LYS A 63 0.18 -7.23 -12.90
N ALA A 64 -0.67 -7.50 -11.93
CA ALA A 64 -1.41 -6.47 -11.21
C ALA A 64 -0.51 -5.90 -10.11
N ASP A 65 0.20 -4.82 -10.41
CA ASP A 65 1.14 -4.19 -9.49
C ASP A 65 0.51 -2.98 -8.77
N LYS A 66 -0.34 -3.17 -7.73
CA LYS A 66 -0.79 -2.17 -6.71
C LYS A 66 -1.43 -2.90 -5.51
N CYS A 67 -1.46 -2.48 -4.24
CA CYS A 67 -0.97 -1.32 -3.48
C CYS A 67 -0.61 -1.83 -2.06
N LYS A 68 0.19 -1.07 -1.32
CA LYS A 68 0.71 -1.48 -0.02
C LYS A 68 -0.10 -0.83 1.11
N VAL A 69 -1.28 -1.37 1.40
CA VAL A 69 -2.09 -0.89 2.52
C VAL A 69 -2.07 -1.89 3.66
N LEU A 70 -1.34 -1.55 4.72
CA LEU A 70 -1.45 -2.21 6.02
C LEU A 70 -2.14 -1.24 6.97
N THR A 71 -3.39 -1.54 7.32
CA THR A 71 -4.10 -0.92 8.43
C THR A 71 -3.78 -1.70 9.70
N CYS A 72 -3.09 -1.07 10.65
CA CYS A 72 -2.97 -1.61 12.00
C CYS A 72 -4.04 -0.92 12.85
N GLU A 73 -5.08 -1.63 13.25
CA GLU A 73 -5.93 -1.20 14.37
C GLU A 73 -5.11 -1.42 15.65
N ILE A 74 -4.99 -0.36 16.46
CA ILE A 74 -4.49 -0.45 17.83
C ILE A 74 -5.75 -0.47 18.69
N ASP A 75 -6.08 -1.64 19.25
CA ASP A 75 -7.04 -1.73 20.35
C ASP A 75 -6.51 -1.01 21.60
#